data_AF-A0AAV6HCG3-F1
#
_entry.id   AF-A0AAV6HCG3-F1
#
_cell.length_a   1.000
_cell.length_b   1.000
_cell.length_c   1.000
_cell.angle_alpha   90.00
_cell.angle_beta   90.00
_cell.angle_gamma   90.00
#
_symmetry.space_group_name_H-M   'P 1'
#
loop_
_entity.id
_entity.type
_entity.pdbx_description
1 polymer ?
#
loop_
_entity_poly.entity_id
_entity_poly.type
_entity_poly.pdbx_seq_one_letter_code
_entity_poly.pdbx_strand_id
1 'polypeptide(L)'
;MLRCLIKDFETRPSVTHLLEHPFIKQAHGHDSSLRKQLSALIKEQQEHGCRRRTRHERINTRKTLIIESSPDDDLVNLEVLDEETIISHLQRRYGELQIYTYVGDILIALNPFQSLSIYSPQFSKLYHGVKRSENPPHIFATADAAYQSMVTFSKDQQFATQRAPALRCFNIG
;
A
#
# COMPACT_ATOMS: atom_id res chain seq x y z
N MET A 1 26.67 -8.16 -4.72
CA MET A 1 26.43 -6.77 -5.12
C MET A 1 24.92 -6.46 -5.03
N LEU A 2 24.34 -6.39 -3.82
CA LEU A 2 22.95 -5.93 -3.52
C LEU A 2 22.65 -6.03 -2.00
N ARG A 3 23.59 -5.64 -1.12
CA ARG A 3 23.42 -5.73 0.35
C ARG A 3 22.50 -4.64 0.95
N CYS A 4 21.91 -3.79 0.12
CA CYS A 4 21.06 -2.67 0.56
C CYS A 4 19.60 -3.08 0.82
N LEU A 5 19.21 -4.29 0.41
CA LEU A 5 17.85 -4.83 0.53
C LEU A 5 17.83 -6.05 1.47
N ILE A 6 18.64 -6.02 2.52
CA ILE A 6 18.61 -7.05 3.54
C ILE A 6 17.33 -6.85 4.38
N LYS A 7 16.48 -7.88 4.39
CA LYS A 7 15.17 -7.88 5.07
C LYS A 7 15.31 -8.07 6.59
N ASP A 8 16.40 -8.70 7.03
CA ASP A 8 16.73 -8.86 8.44
C ASP A 8 17.14 -7.52 9.06
N PHE A 9 16.40 -7.10 10.08
CA PHE A 9 16.62 -5.83 10.77
C PHE A 9 18.00 -5.77 11.44
N GLU A 10 18.44 -6.86 12.04
CA GLU A 10 19.74 -6.95 12.75
C GLU A 10 20.95 -6.81 11.83
N THR A 11 20.80 -7.15 10.55
CA THR A 11 21.90 -7.10 9.56
C THR A 11 21.75 -5.93 8.59
N ARG A 12 20.79 -5.03 8.84
CA ARG A 12 20.52 -3.88 7.99
C ARG A 12 21.62 -2.83 8.18
N PRO A 13 22.31 -2.40 7.12
CA PRO A 13 23.35 -1.38 7.22
C PRO A 13 22.78 -0.02 7.66
N SER A 14 23.57 0.74 8.41
CA SER A 14 23.22 2.10 8.85
C SER A 14 23.08 3.06 7.67
N VAL A 15 22.37 4.18 7.87
CA VAL A 15 22.19 5.22 6.83
C VAL A 15 23.53 5.75 6.33
N THR A 16 24.50 5.94 7.23
CA THR A 16 25.87 6.37 6.87
C THR A 16 26.55 5.37 5.93
N HIS A 17 26.43 4.08 6.23
CA HIS A 17 26.96 3.01 5.38
C HIS A 17 26.23 2.91 4.03
N LEU A 18 24.93 3.21 4.00
CA LEU A 18 24.13 3.21 2.77
C LEU A 18 24.54 4.35 1.82
N LEU A 19 24.84 5.53 2.36
CA LEU A 19 25.32 6.69 1.59
C LEU A 19 26.70 6.43 0.99
N GLU A 20 27.50 5.56 1.59
CA GLU A 20 28.80 5.18 1.06
C GLU A 20 28.72 4.20 -0.12
N HIS A 21 27.56 3.59 -0.35
CA HIS A 21 27.37 2.55 -1.36
C HIS A 21 27.56 3.11 -2.78
N PRO A 22 28.26 2.40 -3.68
CA PRO A 22 28.57 2.88 -5.05
C PRO A 22 27.35 3.35 -5.84
N PHE A 23 26.22 2.65 -5.70
CA PHE A 23 24.96 3.02 -6.35
C PHE A 23 24.43 4.39 -5.91
N ILE A 24 24.49 4.71 -4.61
CA ILE A 24 24.01 6.00 -4.07
C ILE A 24 25.02 7.11 -4.37
N LYS A 25 26.32 6.82 -4.25
CA LYS A 25 27.38 7.75 -4.62
C LYS A 25 27.30 8.20 -6.08
N GLN A 26 26.93 7.30 -6.99
CA GLN A 26 26.76 7.62 -8.42
C GLN A 26 25.61 8.60 -8.68
N ALA A 27 24.63 8.70 -7.78
CA ALA A 27 23.50 9.60 -7.98
C ALA A 27 23.85 11.08 -7.65
N HIS A 28 24.93 11.35 -6.90
CA HIS A 28 25.32 12.69 -6.52
C HIS A 28 25.61 13.57 -7.74
N GLY A 29 24.89 14.69 -7.87
CA GLY A 29 25.06 15.66 -8.97
C GLY A 29 24.17 15.36 -10.19
N HIS A 30 23.51 14.21 -10.25
CA HIS A 30 22.53 13.85 -11.27
C HIS A 30 21.08 13.96 -10.78
N ASP A 31 20.85 14.51 -9.58
CA ASP A 31 19.55 14.58 -8.92
C ASP A 31 18.45 15.17 -9.81
N SER A 32 18.74 16.25 -10.54
CA SER A 32 17.78 16.92 -11.41
C SER A 32 17.40 16.06 -12.63
N SER A 33 18.38 15.41 -13.27
CA SER A 33 18.16 14.51 -14.40
C SER A 33 17.41 13.26 -13.95
N LEU A 34 17.83 12.64 -12.85
CA LEU A 34 17.19 11.44 -12.28
C LEU A 34 15.76 11.73 -11.85
N ARG A 35 15.49 12.88 -11.22
CA ARG A 35 14.12 13.32 -10.88
C ARG A 35 13.26 13.47 -12.13
N LYS A 36 13.80 14.05 -13.21
CA LYS A 36 13.09 14.21 -14.48
C LYS A 36 12.79 12.85 -15.12
N GLN A 37 13.77 11.95 -15.17
CA GLN A 37 13.58 10.59 -15.68
C GLN A 37 12.57 9.80 -14.86
N LEU A 38 12.67 9.85 -13.53
CA LEU A 38 11.72 9.22 -12.62
C LEU A 38 10.30 9.76 -12.83
N SER A 39 10.15 11.08 -12.99
CA SER A 39 8.86 11.70 -13.27
C SER A 39 8.24 11.25 -14.60
N ALA A 40 9.08 11.01 -15.62
CA ALA A 40 8.61 10.49 -16.90
C ALA A 40 8.15 9.03 -16.78
N LEU A 41 8.94 8.18 -16.09
CA LEU A 41 8.57 6.78 -15.83
C LEU A 41 7.30 6.66 -14.99
N ILE A 42 7.11 7.53 -13.99
CA ILE A 42 5.88 7.56 -13.19
C ILE A 42 4.67 7.88 -14.08
N LYS A 43 4.79 8.87 -14.99
CA LYS A 43 3.71 9.22 -15.93
C LYS A 43 3.38 8.06 -16.87
N GLU A 44 4.39 7.39 -17.41
CA GLU A 44 4.20 6.22 -18.27
C GLU A 44 3.49 5.08 -17.52
N GLN A 45 3.92 4.77 -16.30
CA GLN A 45 3.26 3.75 -15.47
C GLN A 45 1.82 4.12 -15.12
N GLN A 46 1.52 5.40 -14.93
CA GLN A 46 0.14 5.89 -14.74
C GLN A 46 -0.71 5.64 -15.99
N GLU A 47 -0.18 5.83 -17.21
CA GLU A 47 -0.90 5.55 -18.45
C GLU A 47 -1.16 4.05 -18.65
N HIS A 48 -0.17 3.20 -18.35
CA HIS A 48 -0.29 1.74 -18.47
C HIS A 48 -1.21 1.11 -17.40
N GLY A 49 -1.18 1.61 -16.16
CA GLY A 49 -2.11 1.19 -15.09
C GLY A 49 -3.56 1.67 -15.30
N CYS A 50 -3.78 2.61 -16.23
CA CYS A 50 -5.07 3.27 -16.46
C CYS A 50 -5.78 2.80 -17.76
N ARG A 51 -5.22 1.85 -18.52
CA ARG A 51 -5.73 1.44 -19.85
C ARG A 51 -7.15 0.84 -19.91
N ARG A 52 -7.87 0.70 -18.78
CA ARG A 52 -9.30 0.33 -18.75
C ARG A 52 -10.24 1.41 -18.20
N ARG A 53 -9.80 2.67 -18.09
CA ARG A 53 -10.68 3.75 -17.64
C ARG A 53 -11.35 4.42 -18.83
N THR A 54 -12.40 3.79 -19.34
CA THR A 54 -13.47 4.59 -19.94
C THR A 54 -13.91 5.59 -18.88
N ARG A 55 -13.65 6.88 -19.16
CA ARG A 55 -14.54 8.04 -18.92
C ARG A 55 -15.73 7.73 -17.99
N HIS A 56 -15.93 8.59 -16.99
CA HIS A 56 -16.90 8.58 -15.86
C HIS A 56 -16.19 8.22 -14.54
N GLU A 57 -16.20 9.02 -13.48
CA GLU A 57 -17.04 10.16 -13.10
C GLU A 57 -16.25 11.02 -12.11
N ARG A 58 -16.64 12.28 -11.94
CA ARG A 58 -16.13 13.16 -10.88
C ARG A 58 -16.21 12.38 -9.57
N ILE A 59 -15.12 12.36 -8.80
CA ILE A 59 -15.10 11.78 -7.46
C ILE A 59 -16.32 12.32 -6.71
N ASN A 60 -17.31 11.45 -6.51
CA ASN A 60 -18.54 11.81 -5.82
C ASN A 60 -18.17 11.91 -4.34
N THR A 61 -17.86 13.11 -3.89
CA THR A 61 -17.51 13.45 -2.50
C THR A 61 -18.59 13.05 -1.49
N ARG A 62 -19.77 12.58 -1.93
CA ARG A 62 -20.81 12.02 -1.07
C ARG A 62 -20.59 10.57 -0.64
N LYS A 63 -19.83 9.76 -1.40
CA LYS A 63 -19.47 8.39 -0.97
C LYS A 63 -18.32 8.37 0.04
N THR A 64 -17.60 9.48 0.23
CA THR A 64 -16.43 9.57 1.11
C THR A 64 -16.77 9.52 2.61
N LEU A 65 -18.05 9.58 2.98
CA LEU A 65 -18.50 9.56 4.38
C LEU A 65 -19.29 8.32 4.78
N ILE A 66 -19.62 7.44 3.83
CA ILE A 66 -20.28 6.17 4.14
C ILE A 66 -19.19 5.11 4.24
N ILE A 67 -18.82 4.81 5.47
CA ILE A 67 -17.92 3.73 5.82
C ILE A 67 -18.80 2.49 6.01
N GLU A 68 -18.95 1.71 4.95
CA GLU A 68 -19.62 0.41 5.02
C GLU A 68 -18.57 -0.68 4.83
N SER A 69 -18.40 -1.52 5.84
CA SER A 69 -17.63 -2.76 5.73
C SER A 69 -18.36 -3.73 4.82
N SER A 70 -17.65 -4.33 3.87
CA SER A 70 -18.15 -5.42 3.02
C SER A 70 -17.58 -6.76 3.49
N PRO A 71 -18.31 -7.88 3.34
CA PRO A 71 -17.78 -9.21 3.68
C PRO A 71 -16.53 -9.56 2.88
N ASP A 72 -16.44 -9.02 1.66
CA ASP A 72 -15.32 -9.12 0.71
C ASP A 72 -14.07 -8.34 1.15
N ASP A 73 -14.11 -7.57 2.25
CA ASP A 73 -12.96 -6.77 2.68
C ASP A 73 -11.78 -7.59 3.21
N ASP A 74 -12.04 -8.83 3.66
CA ASP A 74 -11.03 -9.78 4.10
C ASP A 74 -11.02 -11.02 3.21
N LEU A 75 -9.88 -11.26 2.54
CA LEU A 75 -9.75 -12.38 1.61
C LEU A 75 -9.90 -13.75 2.29
N VAL A 76 -9.71 -13.84 3.62
CA VAL A 76 -9.89 -15.11 4.35
C VAL A 76 -11.35 -15.54 4.44
N ASN A 77 -12.30 -14.64 4.20
CA ASN A 77 -13.72 -14.95 4.18
C ASN A 77 -14.19 -15.55 2.84
N LEU A 78 -13.34 -15.58 1.82
CA LEU A 78 -13.67 -16.15 0.52
C LEU A 78 -13.75 -17.68 0.61
N GLU A 79 -14.76 -18.27 -0.03
CA GLU A 79 -14.95 -19.73 -0.08
C GLU A 79 -13.79 -20.45 -0.79
N VAL A 80 -13.21 -19.79 -1.81
CA VAL A 80 -12.10 -20.30 -2.61
C VAL A 80 -10.96 -19.29 -2.58
N LEU A 81 -9.85 -19.67 -1.95
CA LEU A 81 -8.63 -18.86 -1.86
C LEU A 81 -7.57 -19.35 -2.85
N ASP A 82 -7.84 -19.17 -4.14
CA ASP A 82 -6.90 -19.47 -5.23
C ASP A 82 -6.19 -18.20 -5.72
N GLU A 83 -5.01 -18.34 -6.33
CA GLU A 83 -4.21 -17.22 -6.84
C GLU A 83 -5.01 -16.35 -7.82
N GLU A 84 -5.72 -16.97 -8.76
CA GLU A 84 -6.56 -16.28 -9.74
C GLU A 84 -7.73 -15.52 -9.08
N THR A 85 -8.30 -16.10 -8.02
CA THR A 85 -9.38 -15.47 -7.25
C THR A 85 -8.87 -14.27 -6.48
N ILE A 86 -7.71 -14.38 -5.83
CA ILE A 86 -7.06 -13.27 -5.13
C ILE A 86 -6.73 -12.14 -6.10
N ILE A 87 -6.13 -12.45 -7.26
CA ILE A 87 -5.74 -11.45 -8.26
C ILE A 87 -6.98 -10.73 -8.80
N SER A 88 -8.00 -11.47 -9.23
CA SER A 88 -9.24 -10.88 -9.76
C SER A 88 -9.94 -9.99 -8.72
N HIS A 89 -9.95 -10.39 -7.46
CA HIS A 89 -10.50 -9.61 -6.36
C HIS A 89 -9.72 -8.31 -6.12
N LEU A 90 -8.39 -8.39 -6.03
CA LEU A 90 -7.52 -7.22 -5.88
C LEU A 90 -7.63 -6.27 -7.07
N GLN A 91 -7.74 -6.78 -8.31
CA GLN A 91 -7.94 -5.98 -9.51
C GLN A 91 -9.27 -5.22 -9.48
N ARG A 92 -10.37 -5.88 -9.07
CA ARG A 92 -11.68 -5.27 -8.93
C ARG A 92 -11.65 -4.12 -7.92
N ARG A 93 -11.13 -4.39 -6.71
CA ARG A 93 -10.98 -3.36 -5.64
C ARG A 93 -10.11 -2.20 -6.08
N TYR A 94 -8.99 -2.48 -6.75
CA TYR A 94 -8.12 -1.44 -7.30
C TYR A 94 -8.84 -0.57 -8.34
N GLY A 95 -9.70 -1.18 -9.18
CA GLY A 95 -10.58 -0.47 -10.12
C GLY A 95 -11.51 0.54 -9.42
N GLU A 96 -11.98 0.20 -8.22
CA GLU A 96 -12.83 1.04 -7.36
C GLU A 96 -12.04 2.00 -6.44
N LEU A 97 -10.72 2.11 -6.63
CA LEU A 97 -9.80 2.88 -5.78
C LEU A 97 -9.73 2.41 -4.31
N GLN A 98 -10.15 1.17 -4.04
CA GLN A 98 -9.99 0.50 -2.75
C GLN A 98 -8.62 -0.18 -2.73
N ILE A 99 -7.61 0.55 -2.24
CA ILE A 99 -6.20 0.12 -2.29
C ILE A 99 -5.78 -0.75 -1.12
N TYR A 100 -6.63 -0.88 -0.11
CA TYR A 100 -6.39 -1.64 1.10
C TYR A 100 -7.33 -2.84 1.15
N THR A 101 -6.75 -4.00 1.47
CA THR A 101 -7.48 -5.27 1.58
C THR A 101 -6.90 -6.07 2.74
N TYR A 102 -7.77 -6.63 3.57
CA TYR A 102 -7.35 -7.50 4.66
C TYR A 102 -7.07 -8.92 4.17
N VAL A 103 -6.12 -9.57 4.82
CA VAL A 103 -5.86 -11.02 4.71
C VAL A 103 -5.53 -11.54 6.10
N GLY A 104 -6.53 -12.00 6.85
CA GLY A 104 -6.30 -12.50 8.20
C GLY A 104 -5.74 -11.37 9.07
N ASP A 105 -4.52 -11.43 9.57
CA ASP A 105 -3.91 -10.32 10.34
C ASP A 105 -3.06 -9.34 9.50
N ILE A 106 -2.97 -9.59 8.20
CA ILE A 106 -2.14 -8.81 7.27
C ILE A 106 -3.00 -7.78 6.54
N LEU A 107 -2.42 -6.62 6.25
CA LEU A 107 -3.00 -5.60 5.38
C LEU A 107 -2.22 -5.53 4.06
N ILE A 108 -2.87 -5.84 2.94
CA ILE A 108 -2.34 -5.62 1.61
C ILE A 108 -2.61 -4.17 1.21
N ALA A 109 -1.56 -3.50 0.72
CA ALA A 109 -1.65 -2.15 0.17
C ALA A 109 -1.17 -2.16 -1.28
N LEU A 110 -2.04 -1.75 -2.20
CA LEU A 110 -1.70 -1.54 -3.61
C LEU A 110 -1.38 -0.06 -3.85
N ASN A 111 -0.34 0.24 -4.62
CA ASN A 111 0.00 1.63 -4.92
C ASN A 111 -0.97 2.19 -5.98
N PRO A 112 -1.80 3.20 -5.68
CA PRO A 112 -2.71 3.81 -6.66
C PRO A 112 -1.99 4.63 -7.73
N PHE A 113 -0.71 4.99 -7.52
CA PHE A 113 0.04 5.95 -8.34
C PHE A 113 -0.64 7.33 -8.49
N GLN A 114 -1.63 7.63 -7.65
CA GLN A 114 -2.35 8.90 -7.58
C GLN A 114 -2.64 9.25 -6.12
N SER A 115 -2.90 10.52 -5.84
CA SER A 115 -3.31 10.94 -4.50
C SER A 115 -4.78 10.59 -4.25
N LEU A 116 -5.08 10.06 -3.06
CA LEU A 116 -6.43 9.75 -2.60
C LEU A 116 -6.77 10.61 -1.37
N SER A 117 -8.03 10.98 -1.21
CA SER A 117 -8.52 11.81 -0.09
C SER A 117 -8.76 11.04 1.22
N ILE A 118 -8.28 9.79 1.32
CA ILE A 118 -8.50 8.87 2.45
C ILE A 118 -7.60 9.12 3.66
N TYR A 119 -6.63 10.06 3.56
CA TYR A 119 -5.67 10.35 4.64
C TYR A 119 -6.00 11.63 5.43
N SER A 120 -7.22 12.15 5.32
CA SER A 120 -7.59 13.37 6.04
C SER A 120 -7.69 13.11 7.57
N PRO A 121 -7.43 14.11 8.42
CA PRO A 121 -7.58 13.97 9.87
C PRO A 121 -9.00 13.56 10.29
N GLN A 122 -10.01 14.00 9.54
CA GLN A 122 -11.40 13.60 9.77
C GLN A 122 -11.60 12.10 9.52
N PHE A 123 -10.97 11.57 8.47
CA PHE A 123 -11.01 10.15 8.14
C PHE A 123 -10.29 9.31 9.19
N SER A 124 -9.16 9.79 9.73
CA SER A 124 -8.43 9.10 10.81
C SER A 124 -9.29 8.88 12.06
N LYS A 125 -10.11 9.87 12.44
CA LYS A 125 -10.99 9.75 13.62
C LYS A 125 -12.02 8.63 13.50
N LEU A 126 -12.44 8.28 12.29
CA LEU A 126 -13.43 7.22 12.05
C LEU A 126 -12.90 5.83 12.43
N TYR A 127 -11.58 5.67 12.50
CA TYR A 127 -10.90 4.40 12.82
C TYR A 127 -10.40 4.33 14.26
N HIS A 128 -10.51 5.42 15.03
CA HIS A 128 -9.97 5.47 16.38
C HIS A 128 -10.91 4.79 17.37
N GLY A 129 -10.42 3.78 18.10
CA GLY A 129 -11.22 3.08 19.11
C GLY A 129 -12.27 2.12 18.53
N VAL A 130 -12.27 1.93 17.20
CA VAL A 130 -13.28 1.13 16.48
C VAL A 130 -12.71 -0.26 16.18
N LYS A 131 -13.55 -1.30 16.27
CA LYS A 131 -13.11 -2.65 15.91
C LYS A 131 -12.82 -2.73 14.42
N ARG A 132 -11.79 -3.51 14.08
CA ARG A 132 -11.36 -3.73 12.70
C ARG A 132 -12.47 -4.19 11.75
N SER A 133 -13.42 -4.99 12.25
CA SER A 133 -14.53 -5.55 11.46
C SER A 133 -15.64 -4.54 11.15
N GLU A 134 -15.69 -3.41 11.86
CA GLU A 134 -16.75 -2.42 11.71
C GLU A 134 -16.46 -1.43 10.57
N ASN A 135 -15.19 -1.33 10.15
CA ASN A 135 -14.73 -0.42 9.11
C ASN A 135 -14.00 -1.17 7.98
N PRO A 136 -14.05 -0.66 6.74
CA PRO A 136 -13.32 -1.23 5.62
C PRO A 136 -11.81 -1.11 5.83
N PRO A 137 -11.01 -1.92 5.13
CA PRO A 137 -9.59 -2.03 5.33
C PRO A 137 -8.88 -0.69 5.19
N HIS A 138 -8.11 -0.33 6.21
CA HIS A 138 -7.33 0.90 6.18
C HIS A 138 -6.15 0.82 7.13
N ILE A 139 -5.07 1.52 6.78
CA ILE A 139 -3.86 1.61 7.60
C ILE A 139 -4.14 2.22 8.99
N PHE A 140 -5.15 3.07 9.11
CA PHE A 140 -5.56 3.65 10.40
C PHE A 140 -6.11 2.61 11.36
N ALA A 141 -6.86 1.61 10.89
CA ALA A 141 -7.32 0.50 11.73
C ALA A 141 -6.13 -0.28 12.31
N THR A 142 -5.14 -0.59 11.46
CA THR A 142 -3.91 -1.30 11.86
C THR A 142 -3.08 -0.49 12.84
N ALA A 143 -2.94 0.82 12.61
CA ALA A 143 -2.22 1.72 13.51
C ALA A 143 -2.91 1.84 14.87
N ASP A 144 -4.25 1.98 14.89
CA ASP A 144 -5.03 2.08 16.12
C ASP A 144 -4.97 0.79 16.94
N ALA A 145 -5.09 -0.38 16.29
CA ALA A 145 -4.94 -1.68 16.95
C ALA A 145 -3.57 -1.86 17.63
N ALA A 146 -2.49 -1.44 16.96
CA ALA A 146 -1.15 -1.46 17.55
C ALA A 146 -1.02 -0.49 18.72
N TYR A 147 -1.56 0.72 18.58
CA TYR A 147 -1.57 1.71 19.65
C TYR A 147 -2.31 1.21 20.88
N GLN A 148 -3.52 0.68 20.71
CA GLN A 148 -4.31 0.10 21.80
C GLN A 148 -3.57 -1.08 22.44
N SER A 149 -2.91 -1.93 21.67
CA SER A 149 -2.14 -3.06 22.19
C SER A 149 -0.95 -2.59 23.04
N MET A 150 -0.24 -1.57 22.58
CA MET A 150 0.86 -0.97 23.33
C MET A 150 0.37 -0.35 24.64
N VAL A 151 -0.74 0.40 24.62
CA VAL A 151 -1.31 1.03 25.82
C VAL A 151 -1.86 0.00 26.81
N THR A 152 -2.53 -1.05 26.32
CA THR A 152 -3.20 -2.05 27.17
C THR A 152 -2.20 -3.04 27.77
N PHE A 153 -1.23 -3.50 26.97
CA PHE A 153 -0.32 -4.57 27.37
C PHE A 153 1.10 -4.09 27.70
N SER A 154 1.41 -2.80 27.52
CA SER A 154 2.76 -2.24 27.73
C SER A 154 3.86 -3.05 27.00
N LYS A 155 3.54 -3.57 25.82
CA LYS A 155 4.47 -4.31 24.95
C LYS A 155 4.79 -3.49 23.72
N ASP A 156 6.06 -3.52 23.31
CA ASP A 156 6.50 -2.91 22.06
C ASP A 156 5.85 -3.62 20.87
N GLN A 157 5.31 -2.83 19.93
CA GLN A 157 4.69 -3.34 18.72
C GLN A 157 5.53 -2.96 17.49
N GLN A 158 5.81 -3.93 16.64
CA GLN A 158 6.59 -3.74 15.41
C GLN A 158 5.79 -4.11 14.17
N PHE A 159 5.86 -3.26 13.15
CA PHE A 159 5.31 -3.54 11.83
C PHE A 159 6.41 -3.94 10.85
N ALA A 160 6.23 -5.09 10.19
CA ALA A 160 7.07 -5.49 9.07
C ALA A 160 6.38 -5.14 7.75
N THR A 161 6.95 -4.21 6.99
CA THR A 161 6.49 -3.93 5.61
C THR A 161 7.31 -4.76 4.63
N GLN A 162 6.66 -5.70 3.93
CA GLN A 162 7.29 -6.43 2.83
C GLN A 162 6.82 -5.85 1.50
N ARG A 163 7.73 -5.23 0.75
CA ARG A 163 7.45 -4.85 -0.63
C ARG A 163 7.53 -6.11 -1.48
N ALA A 164 6.43 -6.51 -2.11
CA ALA A 164 6.49 -7.51 -3.17
C ALA A 164 7.44 -6.98 -4.25
N PRO A 165 8.39 -7.79 -4.76
CA PRO A 165 9.13 -7.40 -5.96
C PRO A 165 8.10 -6.99 -7.00
N ALA A 166 8.33 -5.87 -7.70
CA ALA A 166 7.49 -5.51 -8.83
C ALA A 166 7.41 -6.76 -9.69
N LEU A 167 6.21 -7.35 -9.77
CA LEU A 167 5.93 -8.49 -10.63
C LEU A 167 6.52 -8.07 -11.97
N ARG A 168 7.64 -8.72 -12.35
CA ARG A 168 8.21 -8.54 -13.68
C ARG A 168 7.01 -8.63 -14.60
N CYS A 169 6.81 -7.57 -15.37
CA CYS A 169 5.70 -7.38 -16.29
C CYS A 169 5.10 -8.74 -16.65
N PHE A 170 3.88 -9.01 -16.17
CA PHE A 170 3.10 -10.12 -16.68
C PHE A 170 3.11 -9.96 -18.20
N ASN A 171 3.99 -10.70 -18.86
CA ASN A 171 3.96 -10.88 -20.30
C ASN A 171 2.74 -11.76 -20.52
N ILE A 172 1.61 -11.08 -20.68
CA ILE A 172 0.42 -11.65 -21.28
C ILE A 172 0.78 -11.77 -22.77
N GLY A 173 1.40 -12.90 -23.12
CA GLY A 173 1.45 -13.41 -24.48
C GLY A 173 0.18 -14.19 -24.78
#